data_AF-A0A3M0JJS2-F1
#
_entry.id   AF-A0A3M0JJS2-F1
#
_cell.length_a   1.000
_cell.length_b   1.000
_cell.length_c   1.000
_cell.angle_alpha   90.00
_cell.angle_beta   90.00
_cell.angle_gamma   90.00
#
_symmetry.space_group_name_H-M   'P 1'
#
loop_
_entity.id
_entity.type
_entity.pdbx_description
1 polymer ?
#
loop_
_entity_poly.entity_id
_entity_poly.type
_entity_poly.pdbx_seq_one_letter_code
_entity_poly.pdbx_strand_id
1 'polypeptide(L)'
;MRIPGKSSPGGWAHVVCALYIPEVQFANVLTMEPIVLQYVPHDRFNKTCYICEEQGRESKAASGACMACNRHGCRQAFHVTW
;
A
#
# COMPACT_ATOMS: atom_id res chain seq x y z
N MET A 1 5.31 -8.62 2.95
CA MET A 1 4.52 -9.25 4.03
C MET A 1 3.05 -9.22 3.59
N ARG A 2 2.35 -10.37 3.56
CA ARG A 2 1.01 -10.50 2.96
C ARG A 2 -0.02 -9.58 3.66
N ILE A 3 -0.77 -8.83 2.87
CA ILE A 3 -1.99 -8.14 3.28
C ILE A 3 -3.17 -9.02 2.85
N PRO A 4 -3.82 -9.79 3.74
CA PRO A 4 -5.17 -10.26 3.47
C PRO A 4 -6.17 -9.18 3.93
N GLY A 5 -7.16 -8.93 3.08
CA GLY A 5 -8.15 -7.89 3.26
C GLY A 5 -9.05 -8.07 4.49
N LYS A 6 -9.80 -7.00 4.76
CA LYS A 6 -10.94 -6.92 5.68
C LYS A 6 -10.63 -7.24 7.16
N SER A 7 -10.66 -6.18 7.96
CA SER A 7 -11.36 -6.19 9.25
C SER A 7 -10.98 -7.31 10.23
N SER A 8 -9.72 -7.70 10.29
CA SER A 8 -9.24 -8.71 11.24
C SER A 8 -8.17 -8.09 12.14
N PRO A 9 -8.31 -8.14 13.48
CA PRO A 9 -7.24 -7.74 14.37
C PRO A 9 -6.07 -8.71 14.16
N GLY A 10 -4.90 -8.18 13.76
CA GLY A 10 -3.68 -8.99 13.55
C GLY A 10 -3.00 -8.88 12.18
N GLY A 11 -3.40 -7.94 11.32
CA GLY A 11 -2.66 -7.62 10.10
C GLY A 11 -1.34 -6.89 10.36
N TRP A 12 -0.35 -7.07 9.47
CA TRP A 12 0.94 -6.37 9.52
C TRP A 12 1.11 -5.49 8.28
N ALA A 13 1.70 -4.31 8.46
CA ALA A 13 2.07 -3.42 7.37
C ALA A 13 3.50 -2.90 7.60
N HIS A 14 4.24 -2.62 6.53
CA HIS A 14 5.54 -1.97 6.67
C HIS A 14 5.33 -0.51 7.06
N VAL A 15 6.12 -0.03 8.03
CA VAL A 15 6.14 1.39 8.44
C VAL A 15 6.40 2.30 7.24
N VAL A 16 7.32 1.91 6.35
CA VAL A 16 7.60 2.69 5.12
C VAL A 16 6.37 2.78 4.21
N CYS A 17 5.58 1.71 4.06
CA CYS A 17 4.35 1.78 3.25
C CYS A 17 3.35 2.76 3.85
N ALA A 18 3.24 2.79 5.18
CA ALA A 18 2.37 3.73 5.89
C ALA A 18 2.83 5.20 5.74
N LEU A 19 4.13 5.44 5.63
CA LEU A 19 4.67 6.79 5.43
C LEU A 19 4.43 7.34 4.01
N TYR A 20 4.41 6.46 3.00
CA TYR A 20 4.28 6.87 1.59
C TYR A 20 2.86 6.76 1.02
N ILE A 21 1.91 6.16 1.74
CA ILE A 21 0.49 6.15 1.39
C ILE A 21 -0.22 7.16 2.30
N PRO A 22 -0.60 8.36 1.79
CA PRO A 22 -1.05 9.47 2.64
C PRO A 22 -2.28 9.18 3.50
N GLU A 23 -3.13 8.24 3.05
CA GLU A 23 -4.35 7.88 3.76
C GLU A 23 -4.13 6.85 4.87
N VAL A 24 -2.92 6.29 4.99
CA VAL A 24 -2.55 5.44 6.13
C VAL A 24 -2.20 6.33 7.31
N GLN A 25 -2.68 5.95 8.50
CA GLN A 25 -2.40 6.69 9.72
C GLN A 25 -1.71 5.80 10.76
N PHE A 26 -1.10 6.44 11.74
CA PHE A 26 -0.65 5.80 12.98
C PHE A 26 -1.55 6.28 14.11
N ALA A 27 -2.08 5.37 14.93
CA ALA A 27 -2.88 5.77 16.08
C ALA A 27 -2.03 6.54 17.12
N ASN A 28 -0.75 6.20 17.26
CA ASN A 28 0.24 6.99 17.97
C ASN A 28 1.45 7.23 17.07
N VAL A 29 1.74 8.50 16.79
CA VAL A 29 2.85 8.90 15.90
C VAL A 29 4.23 8.80 16.56
N LEU A 30 4.31 8.81 17.89
CA LEU A 30 5.57 8.66 18.62
C LEU A 30 6.06 7.22 18.60
N THR A 31 5.14 6.27 18.77
CA THR A 31 5.43 4.83 18.72
C THR A 31 5.23 4.24 17.33
N MET A 32 4.60 4.99 16.41
CA MET A 32 4.23 4.56 15.06
C MET A 32 3.37 3.28 15.05
N GLU A 33 2.47 3.15 16.02
CA GLU A 33 1.58 2.00 16.15
C GLU A 33 0.27 2.31 16.89
N PRO A 34 -0.79 1.51 16.68
CA PRO A 34 -0.99 0.63 15.51
C PRO A 34 -1.10 1.42 14.19
N ILE A 35 -0.79 0.75 13.08
CA ILE A 35 -1.07 1.24 11.73
C ILE A 35 -2.57 1.12 11.46
N VAL A 36 -3.18 2.23 11.06
CA VAL A 36 -4.62 2.37 10.82
C VAL A 36 -4.86 2.48 9.31
N LEU A 37 -5.57 1.50 8.74
CA LEU A 37 -5.88 1.43 7.30
C LEU A 37 -7.32 1.84 6.95
N GLN A 38 -8.14 2.19 7.95
CA GLN A 38 -9.59 2.41 7.76
C GLN A 38 -9.93 3.56 6.80
N TYR A 39 -8.99 4.48 6.59
CA TYR A 39 -9.17 5.65 5.72
C TYR A 39 -8.56 5.45 4.32
N VAL A 40 -7.89 4.31 4.07
CA VAL A 40 -7.26 4.03 2.79
C VAL A 40 -8.35 3.71 1.75
N PRO A 41 -8.48 4.48 0.67
CA PRO A 41 -9.51 4.24 -0.33
C PRO A 41 -9.26 2.95 -1.08
N HIS A 42 -10.35 2.25 -1.46
CA HIS A 42 -10.29 1.00 -2.22
C HIS A 42 -9.48 1.12 -3.51
N ASP A 43 -9.48 2.30 -4.14
CA ASP A 43 -8.70 2.60 -5.34
C ASP A 43 -7.21 2.34 -5.18
N ARG A 44 -6.65 2.46 -3.96
CA ARG A 44 -5.24 2.13 -3.69
C ARG A 44 -4.96 0.64 -3.85
N PHE A 45 -5.94 -0.21 -3.51
CA PHE A 45 -5.84 -1.67 -3.58
C PHE A 45 -6.21 -2.25 -4.94
N ASN A 46 -6.83 -1.44 -5.81
CA ASN A 46 -7.27 -1.85 -7.15
C ASN A 46 -6.27 -1.45 -8.26
N LYS A 47 -5.06 -1.01 -7.89
CA LYS A 47 -4.00 -0.69 -8.86
C LYS A 47 -3.08 -1.88 -9.08
N THR A 48 -2.51 -1.93 -10.27
CA THR A 48 -1.45 -2.87 -10.61
C THR A 48 -0.08 -2.20 -10.49
N CYS A 49 0.82 -2.84 -9.75
CA CYS A 49 2.20 -2.40 -9.60
C CYS A 49 3.01 -2.74 -10.85
N TYR A 50 3.39 -1.72 -11.63
CA TYR A 50 4.13 -1.90 -12.88
C TYR A 50 5.49 -2.59 -12.67
N ILE A 51 6.14 -2.33 -11.53
CA ILE A 51 7.42 -2.95 -11.16
C ILE A 51 7.25 -4.46 -10.93
N CYS A 52 6.16 -4.88 -10.31
CA CYS A 52 5.87 -6.28 -10.09
C CYS A 52 5.54 -6.99 -11.41
N GLU A 53 4.82 -6.34 -12.33
CA GLU A 53 4.57 -6.86 -13.68
C GLU A 53 5.86 -7.03 -14.47
N GLU A 54 6.73 -6.02 -14.51
CA GLU A 54 8.02 -6.07 -15.21
C GLU A 54 8.94 -7.18 -14.67
N GLN A 55 8.76 -7.59 -13.41
CA GLN A 55 9.50 -8.67 -12.78
C GLN A 55 8.82 -10.06 -12.94
N GLY A 56 7.73 -10.16 -13.70
CA GLY A 56 6.98 -11.41 -13.88
C GLY A 56 6.23 -11.86 -12.62
N ARG A 57 5.94 -10.94 -11.69
CA ARG A 57 5.23 -11.21 -10.42
C ARG A 57 3.77 -10.75 -10.48
N GLU A 58 3.08 -11.15 -11.56
CA GLU A 58 1.69 -10.74 -11.87
C GLU A 58 0.72 -11.00 -10.72
N SER A 59 0.83 -12.17 -10.07
CA SER A 59 -0.01 -12.51 -8.90
C SER A 59 0.18 -11.58 -7.70
N LYS A 60 1.33 -10.90 -7.60
CA LYS A 60 1.60 -9.89 -6.57
C LYS A 60 1.31 -8.48 -7.05
N ALA A 61 1.31 -8.24 -8.36
CA ALA A 61 1.15 -6.90 -8.93
C ALA A 61 -0.18 -6.25 -8.54
N ALA A 62 -1.26 -7.04 -8.42
CA ALA A 62 -2.58 -6.58 -7.97
C ALA A 62 -2.84 -6.83 -6.46
N SER A 63 -1.80 -7.10 -5.66
CA SER A 63 -1.95 -7.38 -4.22
C SER A 63 -1.57 -6.18 -3.36
N GLY A 64 -2.32 -5.88 -2.30
CA GLY A 64 -2.01 -4.76 -1.40
C GLY A 64 -2.23 -3.37 -2.03
N ALA A 65 -1.76 -2.32 -1.37
CA ALA A 65 -1.99 -0.93 -1.78
C ALA A 65 -0.80 -0.36 -2.58
N CYS A 66 -1.08 0.35 -3.68
CA CYS A 66 -0.07 1.05 -4.47
C CYS A 66 -0.10 2.56 -4.22
N MET A 67 1.07 3.18 -4.37
CA MET A 67 1.20 4.62 -4.54
C MET A 67 1.19 4.98 -6.04
N ALA A 68 0.80 6.21 -6.34
CA ALA A 68 0.82 6.74 -7.71
C ALA A 68 2.10 7.56 -7.94
N CYS A 69 2.61 7.56 -9.17
CA CYS A 69 3.71 8.43 -9.56
C CYS A 69 3.34 9.91 -9.36
N ASN A 70 4.24 10.68 -8.74
CA ASN A 70 4.01 12.10 -8.46
C ASN A 70 4.23 13.03 -9.68
N ARG A 71 4.59 12.47 -10.84
CA ARG A 71 4.74 13.27 -12.07
C ARG A 71 3.36 13.60 -12.64
N HIS A 72 3.10 14.89 -12.87
CA HIS A 72 1.83 15.34 -13.46
C HIS A 72 1.52 14.61 -14.77
N GLY A 73 0.31 14.06 -14.88
CA GLY A 73 -0.15 13.28 -16.03
C GLY A 73 0.31 11.81 -16.05
N CYS A 74 1.21 11.39 -15.15
CA CYS A 74 1.62 10.00 -15.05
C CYS A 74 0.52 9.17 -14.37
N ARG A 75 0.22 7.99 -14.93
CA ARG A 75 -0.78 7.04 -14.40
C ARG A 75 -0.16 5.77 -13.82
N GLN A 76 1.17 5.71 -13.74
CA GLN A 76 1.90 4.57 -13.20
C GLN A 76 1.63 4.44 -11.70
N ALA A 77 1.45 3.20 -11.25
CA ALA A 77 1.27 2.84 -9.86
C ALA A 77 2.25 1.75 -9.46
N PHE A 78 2.73 1.81 -8.22
CA PHE A 78 3.71 0.85 -7.72
C PHE A 78 3.57 0.65 -6.22
N HIS A 79 3.98 -0.51 -5.73
CA HIS A 79 4.14 -0.73 -4.30
C HIS A 79 5.29 0.10 -3.76
N VAL A 80 5.13 0.63 -2.55
CA VAL A 80 6.21 1.35 -1.86
C VAL A 80 7.44 0.44 -1.66
N THR A 81 7.21 -0.86 -1.45
CA THR A 81 8.25 -1.89 -1.35
C THR A 81 8.01 -2.99 -2.37
N TRP A 82 9.04 -3.35 -3.11
CA TRP A 82 9.07 -4.45 -4.08
C TRP A 82 8.83 -5.82 -3.46
#